data_AF-A0A3M6I8P0-F1
#
_entry.id   AF-A0A3M6I8P0-F1
#
_cell.length_a   1.000
_cell.length_b   1.000
_cell.length_c   1.000
_cell.angle_alpha   90.00
_cell.angle_beta   90.00
_cell.angle_gamma   90.00
#
_symmetry.space_group_name_H-M   'P 1'
#
loop_
_entity.id
_entity.type
_entity.pdbx_description
1 polymer ?
#
loop_
_entity_poly.entity_id
_entity_poly.type
_entity_poly.pdbx_seq_one_letter_code
_entity_poly.pdbx_strand_id
1 'polypeptide(L)'
;MRAGPWSPRFLAHDYPSDDRPAKVKPRLPQHAVLHHETYSVAGEADALAEYDERLGAFYQREGMKASGWSEQVVSRLRSVSSLHGREELVGELKRMGFGLH
;
A
#
# COMPACT_ATOMS: atom_id res chain seq x y z
N MET A 1 25.30 -24.01 0.82
CA MET A 1 24.49 -23.24 1.79
C MET A 1 23.03 -23.49 1.50
N ARG A 2 22.25 -24.01 2.45
CA ARG A 2 20.78 -24.05 2.30
C ARG A 2 20.26 -22.66 2.66
N ALA A 3 19.48 -22.05 1.77
CA ALA A 3 18.76 -20.83 2.09
C ALA A 3 17.83 -21.12 3.29
N GLY A 4 17.85 -20.26 4.31
CA GLY A 4 16.90 -20.33 5.42
C GLY A 4 15.46 -20.10 4.94
N PRO A 5 14.44 -20.38 5.78
CA PRO A 5 13.06 -20.18 5.40
C PRO A 5 12.78 -18.69 5.13
N TRP A 6 12.33 -18.38 3.92
CA TRP A 6 11.87 -17.04 3.54
C TRP A 6 10.59 -16.69 4.31
N SER A 7 10.55 -15.48 4.87
CA SER A 7 9.37 -14.94 5.55
C SER A 7 8.76 -13.81 4.71
N PRO A 8 7.55 -14.00 4.14
CA PRO A 8 6.88 -12.98 3.31
C PRO A 8 6.49 -11.72 4.09
N ARG A 9 6.30 -11.86 5.41
CA ARG A 9 5.80 -10.82 6.29
C ARG A 9 6.08 -11.19 7.74
N PHE A 10 6.33 -10.19 8.56
CA PHE A 10 6.33 -10.30 10.01
C PHE A 10 5.10 -9.60 10.59
N LEU A 11 4.58 -10.15 11.69
CA LEU A 11 3.54 -9.51 12.48
C LEU A 11 4.17 -9.10 13.82
N ALA A 12 4.25 -7.80 14.07
CA ALA A 12 4.67 -7.28 15.37
C ALA A 12 3.53 -7.41 16.38
N HIS A 13 3.86 -7.77 17.63
CA HIS A 13 2.91 -7.85 18.74
C HIS A 13 3.56 -7.25 19.99
N ASP A 14 2.88 -6.27 20.58
CA ASP A 14 3.24 -5.61 21.84
C ASP A 14 1.97 -4.91 22.40
N TYR A 15 2.07 -4.32 23.59
CA TYR A 15 1.04 -3.49 24.18
C TYR A 15 1.01 -2.09 23.54
N PRO A 16 -0.16 -1.57 23.15
CA PRO A 16 -0.28 -0.21 22.61
C PRO A 16 0.02 0.82 23.69
N SER A 17 0.56 1.97 23.29
CA SER A 17 0.80 3.09 24.21
C SER A 17 -0.48 3.92 24.39
N ASP A 18 -0.86 4.18 25.64
CA ASP A 18 -2.04 4.99 25.98
C ASP A 18 -1.81 6.49 25.71
N ASP A 19 -0.55 6.95 25.75
CA ASP A 19 -0.16 8.34 25.51
C ASP A 19 -0.14 8.72 24.03
N ARG A 20 -0.13 7.74 23.11
CA ARG A 20 -0.06 7.96 21.65
C ARG A 20 -1.04 7.06 20.90
N PRO A 21 -2.35 7.29 21.04
CA PRO A 21 -3.34 6.51 20.34
C PRO A 21 -3.23 6.73 18.82
N ALA A 22 -3.14 5.62 18.07
CA ALA A 22 -3.12 5.66 16.61
C ALA A 22 -4.44 6.22 16.07
N LYS A 23 -4.36 7.10 15.06
CA LYS A 23 -5.54 7.62 14.37
C LYS A 23 -6.00 6.68 13.26
N VAL A 24 -7.31 6.64 13.05
CA VAL A 24 -7.91 5.84 11.97
C VAL A 24 -7.66 6.55 10.64
N LYS A 25 -6.74 5.99 9.86
CA LYS A 25 -6.48 6.46 8.49
C LYS A 25 -7.71 6.18 7.60
N PRO A 26 -8.17 7.14 6.78
CA PRO A 26 -9.22 6.91 5.79
C PRO A 26 -8.89 5.74 4.84
N ARG A 27 -9.92 5.17 4.22
CA ARG A 27 -9.81 4.16 3.17
C ARG A 27 -10.54 4.65 1.92
N LEU A 28 -10.22 4.05 0.77
CA LEU A 28 -10.99 4.24 -0.45
C LEU A 28 -12.49 4.00 -0.17
N PRO A 29 -13.39 4.76 -0.80
CA PRO A 29 -14.81 4.51 -0.68
C PRO A 29 -15.14 3.11 -1.21
N GLN A 30 -16.14 2.46 -0.62
CA GLN A 30 -16.44 1.06 -0.93
C GLN A 30 -16.74 0.85 -2.41
N HIS A 31 -17.44 1.78 -3.07
CA HIS A 31 -17.78 1.67 -4.49
C HIS A 31 -16.55 1.69 -5.42
N ALA A 32 -15.39 2.14 -4.94
CA ALA A 32 -14.12 2.10 -5.68
C ALA A 32 -13.34 0.80 -5.47
N VAL A 33 -13.82 -0.11 -4.62
CA VAL A 33 -13.15 -1.37 -4.27
C VAL A 33 -14.05 -2.58 -4.52
N LEU A 34 -15.33 -2.46 -4.19
CA LEU A 34 -16.35 -3.47 -4.39
C LEU A 34 -16.99 -3.28 -5.77
N HIS A 35 -16.78 -4.26 -6.65
CA HIS A 35 -17.45 -4.34 -7.94
C HIS A 35 -18.38 -5.54 -7.94
N HIS A 36 -19.58 -5.37 -8.48
CA HIS A 36 -20.56 -6.45 -8.63
C HIS A 36 -20.43 -7.06 -10.02
N GLU A 37 -20.28 -8.38 -10.08
CA GLU A 37 -20.17 -9.23 -11.29
C GLU A 37 -18.95 -8.96 -12.18
N THR A 38 -18.70 -7.69 -12.53
CA THR A 38 -17.65 -7.26 -13.45
C THR A 38 -16.86 -6.10 -12.88
N TYR A 39 -15.54 -6.13 -13.07
CA TYR A 39 -14.68 -4.98 -12.80
C TYR A 39 -15.15 -3.76 -13.60
N SER A 40 -15.17 -2.58 -12.97
CA SER A 40 -15.63 -1.35 -13.60
C SER A 40 -14.76 -0.18 -13.16
N VAL A 41 -14.44 0.70 -14.11
CA VAL A 41 -13.75 1.99 -13.86
C VAL A 41 -14.74 3.17 -13.85
N ALA A 42 -16.04 2.90 -13.95
CA ALA A 42 -17.05 3.94 -13.90
C ALA A 42 -17.01 4.66 -12.54
N GLY A 43 -16.87 5.99 -12.56
CA GLY A 43 -16.78 6.81 -11.34
C GLY A 43 -15.43 6.75 -10.62
N GLU A 44 -14.42 6.06 -11.17
CA GLU A 44 -13.11 5.91 -10.51
C GLU A 44 -12.41 7.27 -10.30
N ALA A 45 -12.47 8.17 -11.29
CA ALA A 45 -11.86 9.49 -11.19
C ALA A 45 -12.46 10.33 -10.04
N ASP A 46 -13.78 10.30 -9.88
CA ASP A 46 -14.47 11.03 -8.82
C ASP A 46 -14.15 10.42 -7.45
N ALA A 47 -14.14 9.09 -7.35
CA ALA A 47 -13.78 8.39 -6.12
C ALA A 47 -12.33 8.64 -5.70
N LEU A 48 -11.41 8.72 -6.66
CA LEU A 48 -10.01 9.06 -6.42
C LEU A 48 -9.86 10.52 -5.94
N ALA A 49 -10.57 11.46 -6.57
CA ALA A 49 -10.55 12.87 -6.15
C ALA A 49 -11.08 13.03 -4.72
N GLU A 50 -12.21 12.39 -4.40
CA GLU A 50 -12.78 12.37 -3.04
C GLU A 50 -11.77 11.80 -2.03
N TYR A 51 -11.12 10.69 -2.37
CA TYR A 51 -10.17 10.04 -1.48
C TYR A 51 -8.87 10.84 -1.29
N ASP A 52 -8.36 11.47 -2.35
CA ASP A 52 -7.18 12.34 -2.28
C ASP A 52 -7.43 13.54 -1.35
N GLU A 53 -8.61 14.17 -1.45
CA GLU A 53 -8.99 15.26 -0.54
C GLU A 53 -9.08 14.76 0.91
N ARG A 54 -9.82 13.67 1.14
CA ARG A 54 -10.03 13.10 2.49
C ARG A 54 -8.71 12.67 3.14
N LEU A 55 -7.82 12.03 2.38
CA LEU A 55 -6.53 11.59 2.89
C LEU A 55 -5.55 12.76 3.06
N GLY A 56 -5.56 13.73 2.14
CA GLY A 56 -4.78 14.95 2.26
C GLY A 56 -5.13 15.72 3.53
N ALA A 57 -6.42 15.91 3.82
CA ALA A 57 -6.90 16.54 5.04
C ALA A 57 -6.51 15.73 6.30
N PHE A 58 -6.54 14.40 6.23
CA PHE A 58 -6.04 13.56 7.32
C PHE A 58 -4.54 13.79 7.57
N TYR A 59 -3.69 13.72 6.55
CA TYR A 59 -2.25 13.97 6.70
C TYR A 59 -1.96 15.36 7.25
N GLN A 60 -2.70 16.38 6.80
CA GLN A 60 -2.53 17.74 7.30
C GLN A 60 -2.82 17.85 8.81
N ARG A 61 -3.89 17.17 9.30
CA ARG A 61 -4.20 17.11 10.74
C ARG A 61 -3.16 16.33 11.55
N GLU A 62 -2.54 15.32 10.94
CA GLU A 62 -1.46 14.54 11.57
C GLU A 62 -0.08 15.21 11.44
N GLY A 63 0.00 16.45 10.97
CA GLY A 63 1.26 17.20 10.83
C GLY A 63 2.18 16.68 9.72
N MET A 64 1.64 15.91 8.78
CA MET A 64 2.35 15.37 7.62
C MET A 64 2.15 16.27 6.39
N LYS A 65 3.02 16.13 5.39
CA LYS A 65 2.86 16.82 4.10
C LYS A 65 1.52 16.40 3.47
N ALA A 66 0.61 17.36 3.31
CA ALA A 66 -0.65 17.16 2.59
C ALA A 66 -0.31 16.82 1.14
N SER A 67 -0.34 15.52 0.84
CA SER A 67 -0.13 14.94 -0.48
C SER A 67 -1.27 13.97 -0.72
N GLY A 68 -1.78 13.96 -1.95
CA GLY A 68 -2.81 13.02 -2.38
C GLY A 68 -2.29 11.59 -2.29
N TRP A 69 -3.20 10.64 -2.08
CA TRP A 69 -2.87 9.22 -2.15
C TRP A 69 -2.32 8.83 -3.52
N SER A 70 -2.94 9.33 -4.59
CA SER A 70 -2.56 9.05 -5.98
C SER A 70 -1.09 9.42 -6.25
N GLU A 71 -0.68 10.64 -5.89
CA GLU A 71 0.70 11.13 -6.00
C GLU A 71 1.69 10.24 -5.23
N GLN A 72 1.35 9.86 -3.99
CA GLN A 72 2.19 8.99 -3.16
C GLN A 72 2.37 7.60 -3.79
N VAL A 73 1.30 7.02 -4.36
CA VAL A 73 1.36 5.71 -5.02
C VAL A 73 2.21 5.79 -6.28
N VAL A 74 1.97 6.79 -7.14
CA VAL A 74 2.77 7.01 -8.35
C VAL A 74 4.24 7.19 -8.01
N SER A 75 4.57 7.95 -6.96
CA SER A 75 5.95 8.13 -6.51
C SER A 75 6.62 6.80 -6.10
N ARG A 76 5.90 5.89 -5.45
CA ARG A 76 6.43 4.58 -5.01
C ARG A 76 6.61 3.58 -6.16
N LEU A 77 5.90 3.77 -7.27
CA LEU A 77 5.91 2.88 -8.43
C LEU A 77 6.66 3.48 -9.64
N ARG A 78 7.22 4.68 -9.51
CA ARG A 78 7.79 5.45 -10.63
C ARG A 78 8.98 4.78 -11.30
N SER A 79 9.80 4.03 -10.57
CA SER A 79 11.04 3.47 -11.11
C SER A 79 11.41 2.14 -10.43
N VAL A 80 12.30 1.38 -11.05
CA VAL A 80 12.88 0.18 -10.42
C VAL A 80 13.55 0.55 -9.09
N SER A 81 14.28 1.66 -9.05
CA SER A 81 14.90 2.16 -7.82
C SER A 81 13.90 2.50 -6.70
N SER A 82 12.64 2.81 -7.01
CA SER A 82 11.60 3.06 -6.00
C SER A 82 11.02 1.76 -5.39
N LEU A 83 11.42 0.59 -5.89
CA LEU A 83 10.99 -0.72 -5.39
C LEU A 83 11.77 -1.19 -4.17
N HIS A 84 12.89 -0.54 -3.83
CA HIS A 84 13.67 -0.78 -2.61
C HIS A 84 14.06 -2.26 -2.41
N GLY A 85 14.64 -2.91 -3.43
CA GLY A 85 15.06 -4.31 -3.41
C GLY A 85 13.97 -5.31 -3.80
N ARG A 86 12.70 -4.87 -3.98
CA ARG A 86 11.62 -5.76 -4.40
C ARG A 86 11.73 -6.20 -5.86
N GLU A 87 12.54 -5.53 -6.66
CA GLU A 87 12.92 -5.94 -8.01
C GLU A 87 13.60 -7.33 -8.04
N GLU A 88 14.24 -7.73 -6.95
CA GLU A 88 14.91 -9.03 -6.83
C GLU A 88 13.96 -10.19 -6.50
N LEU A 89 12.68 -9.91 -6.16
CA LEU A 89 11.73 -10.91 -5.68
C LEU A 89 11.57 -12.10 -6.64
N VAL A 90 11.54 -11.84 -7.95
CA VAL A 90 11.43 -12.93 -8.94
C VAL A 90 12.67 -13.82 -8.89
N GLY A 91 13.86 -13.23 -8.73
CA GLY A 91 15.12 -13.97 -8.58
C GLY A 91 15.13 -14.81 -7.30
N GLU A 92 14.68 -14.26 -6.18
CA GLU A 92 14.53 -14.99 -4.92
C GLU A 92 13.58 -16.19 -5.06
N LEU A 93 12.40 -15.96 -5.62
CA LEU A 93 11.40 -17.01 -5.81
C LEU A 93 11.92 -18.14 -6.73
N LYS A 94 12.65 -17.81 -7.79
CA LYS A 94 13.30 -18.81 -8.65
C LYS A 94 14.37 -19.61 -7.90
N ARG A 95 15.20 -18.97 -7.08
CA ARG A 95 16.23 -19.65 -6.27
C ARG A 95 15.63 -20.56 -5.20
N MET A 96 14.44 -20.24 -4.73
CA MET A 96 13.66 -21.10 -3.83
C MET A 96 12.96 -22.26 -4.53
N GLY A 97 12.99 -22.33 -5.86
CA GLY A 97 12.36 -23.40 -6.64
C GLY A 97 10.87 -23.17 -6.97
N PHE A 98 10.36 -21.95 -6.84
CA PHE A 98 9.01 -21.64 -7.32
C PHE A 98 8.98 -21.62 -8.85
N GLY A 99 8.01 -22.32 -9.44
CA GLY A 99 7.85 -22.51 -10.89
C GLY A 99 7.32 -21.27 -11.62
N LEU A 100 8.09 -20.19 -11.62
CA LEU A 100 7.83 -18.99 -12.41
C LEU A 100 8.45 -19.19 -13.81
N HIS A 101 7.59 -19.53 -14.77
CA HIS A 101 7.92 -19.67 -16.19
C HIS A 101 7.88 -18.33 -16.91
#